data_AF-A0A1I4PC83-F1
#
_entry.id   AF-A0A1I4PC83-F1
#
_cell.length_a   1.000
_cell.length_b   1.000
_cell.length_c   1.000
_cell.angle_alpha   90.00
_cell.angle_beta   90.00
_cell.angle_gamma   90.00
#
_symmetry.space_group_name_H-M   'P 1'
#
loop_
_entity.id
_entity.type
_entity.pdbx_description
1 polymer ?
#
loop_
_entity_poly.entity_id
_entity_poly.type
_entity_poly.pdbx_seq_one_letter_code
_entity_poly.pdbx_strand_id
1 'polypeptide(L)' 'MKKRIRSYNEDSAKRATPAKRSGEPSPSVEDIELTERLRDSGTLLGIELLDHVILGDGNFLSMKEQGLM' A
#
# COMPACT_ATOMS: atom_id res chain seq x y z
N MET A 1 31.77 17.44 35.83
CA MET A 1 31.36 17.25 34.42
C MET A 1 30.18 16.27 34.34
N LYS A 2 28.97 16.72 34.01
CA LYS A 2 27.83 15.85 33.65
C LYS A 2 27.61 15.99 32.14
N LYS A 3 27.89 14.94 31.36
CA LYS A 3 27.67 14.94 29.91
C LYS A 3 26.16 14.87 29.64
N ARG A 4 25.65 15.88 28.95
CA ARG A 4 24.29 15.95 28.41
C ARG A 4 24.04 14.75 27.51
N ILE A 5 23.02 13.95 27.84
CA ILE A 5 22.50 12.92 26.94
C ILE A 5 21.64 13.65 25.90
N ARG A 6 22.03 13.48 24.64
CA ARG A 6 21.37 14.04 23.45
C ARG A 6 19.98 13.39 23.34
N SER A 7 18.93 14.19 23.40
CA SER A 7 17.55 13.76 23.13
C SER A 7 17.48 13.18 21.72
N TYR A 8 17.17 11.90 21.60
CA TYR A 8 16.79 11.28 20.34
C TYR A 8 15.38 11.77 20.00
N ASN A 9 15.22 12.49 18.89
CA ASN A 9 13.90 12.81 18.36
C ASN A 9 13.30 11.53 17.75
N GLU A 10 12.13 11.13 18.23
CA GLU A 10 11.42 9.91 17.82
C GLU A 10 10.86 9.97 16.38
N ASP A 11 10.89 11.15 15.74
CA ASP A 11 10.35 11.39 14.38
C ASP A 11 11.21 10.88 13.22
N SER A 12 12.39 10.31 13.48
CA SER A 12 13.30 9.84 12.42
C SER A 12 13.22 8.34 12.14
N ALA A 13 12.21 7.64 12.66
CA ALA A 13 11.89 6.27 12.27
C ALA A 13 11.42 6.26 10.81
N LYS A 14 12.39 6.33 9.88
CA LYS A 14 12.22 5.93 8.50
C LYS A 14 11.50 4.59 8.55
N ARG A 15 10.25 4.56 8.10
CA ARG A 15 9.48 3.33 7.87
C ARG A 15 10.33 2.49 6.94
N ALA A 16 11.14 1.61 7.50
CA ALA A 16 11.75 0.54 6.75
C ALA A 16 10.56 -0.24 6.21
N THR A 17 10.28 -0.08 4.91
CA THR A 17 9.34 -0.94 4.22
C THR A 17 9.79 -2.36 4.51
N PRO A 18 8.95 -3.21 5.13
CA PRO A 18 9.30 -4.61 5.34
C PRO A 18 9.81 -5.17 4.02
N ALA A 19 10.96 -5.84 4.03
CA ALA A 19 11.49 -6.46 2.83
C ALA A 19 10.43 -7.42 2.28
N LYS A 20 9.81 -7.04 1.15
CA LYS A 20 8.82 -7.85 0.43
C LYS A 20 9.45 -9.22 0.17
N ARG A 21 8.89 -10.28 0.74
CA ARG A 21 9.34 -11.63 0.39
C ARG A 21 8.91 -11.89 -1.06
N SER A 22 9.81 -12.43 -1.88
CA SER A 22 9.48 -12.85 -3.25
C SER A 22 8.25 -13.77 -3.18
N GLY A 23 7.12 -13.33 -3.74
CA GLY A 23 5.84 -14.05 -3.70
C GLY A 23 4.74 -13.38 -2.87
N GLU A 24 5.05 -12.43 -1.98
CA GLU A 24 4.02 -11.70 -1.24
C GLU A 24 3.35 -10.66 -2.16
N PRO A 25 2.02 -10.74 -2.39
CA PRO A 25 1.33 -9.77 -3.23
C PRO A 25 1.32 -8.42 -2.51
N SER A 26 1.89 -7.40 -3.16
CA SER A 26 1.86 -6.01 -2.66
C SER A 26 1.60 -5.09 -3.85
N PRO A 27 0.69 -4.11 -3.72
CA PRO A 27 0.45 -3.13 -4.76
C PRO A 27 1.70 -2.26 -4.97
N SER A 28 2.02 -2.03 -6.24
CA SER A 28 2.90 -0.95 -6.68
C SER A 28 2.15 0.38 -6.70
N VAL A 29 2.87 1.48 -6.91
CA VAL A 29 2.24 2.80 -7.09
C VAL A 29 1.38 2.81 -8.35
N GLU A 30 1.88 2.17 -9.42
CA GLU A 30 1.21 2.04 -10.70
C GLU A 30 -0.11 1.25 -10.58
N ASP A 31 -0.16 0.22 -9.73
CA ASP A 31 -1.39 -0.53 -9.45
C ASP A 31 -2.44 0.35 -8.79
N ILE A 32 -2.04 1.22 -7.85
CA ILE A 32 -2.94 2.17 -7.16
C ILE A 32 -3.47 3.21 -8.15
N GLU A 33 -2.60 3.84 -8.94
CA GLU A 33 -3.01 4.84 -9.92
C GLU A 33 -3.95 4.27 -10.99
N LEU A 34 -3.67 3.04 -11.45
CA LEU A 34 -4.54 2.32 -12.38
C LEU A 34 -5.92 2.07 -11.75
N THR A 35 -5.92 1.62 -10.50
CA THR A 35 -7.13 1.32 -9.73
C THR A 35 -8.03 2.53 -9.59
N GLU A 36 -7.47 3.68 -9.21
CA GLU A 36 -8.21 4.93 -9.07
C GLU A 36 -8.85 5.35 -10.39
N ARG A 37 -8.10 5.32 -11.50
CA ARG A 37 -8.60 5.65 -12.83
C ARG A 37 -9.73 4.73 -13.29
N LEU A 38 -9.64 3.43 -12.98
CA LEU A 38 -10.69 2.46 -13.30
C LEU A 38 -11.95 2.69 -12.45
N ARG A 39 -11.80 2.96 -11.16
CA ARG A 39 -12.91 3.30 -10.26
C ARG A 39 -13.64 4.56 -10.73
N ASP A 40 -12.90 5.59 -11.08
CA ASP A 40 -13.47 6.86 -11.56
C ASP A 40 -14.20 6.66 -12.90
N SER A 41 -13.59 5.91 -13.82
CA SER A 41 -14.20 5.58 -15.11
C SER A 41 -15.46 4.73 -14.94
N GLY A 42 -15.43 3.73 -14.04
CA GLY A 42 -16.59 2.90 -13.71
C GLY A 42 -17.73 3.75 -13.14
N THR A 43 -17.41 4.66 -12.22
CA THR A 43 -18.40 5.60 -11.63
C THR A 43 -19.09 6.43 -12.71
N LEU A 44 -18.34 6.95 -13.69
CA LEU A 44 -18.90 7.70 -14.82
C LEU A 44 -19.83 6.85 -15.70
N LEU A 45 -19.54 5.55 -15.83
CA LEU A 45 -20.33 4.61 -16.62
C LEU A 45 -21.49 3.97 -15.84
N GLY A 46 -21.61 4.24 -14.54
CA GLY A 46 -22.56 3.55 -13.66
C GLY A 46 -22.20 2.08 -13.39
N ILE A 47 -20.92 1.73 -13.52
CA ILE A 47 -20.38 0.39 -13.28
C ILE A 47 -19.48 0.44 -12.04
N GLU A 48 -19.87 -0.27 -10.99
CA GLU A 48 -19.08 -0.34 -9.75
C GLU A 48 -17.88 -1.27 -9.90
N LEU A 49 -16.69 -0.80 -9.53
CA LEU A 49 -15.50 -1.64 -9.38
C LEU A 49 -15.55 -2.36 -8.03
N LEU A 50 -15.83 -3.67 -8.05
CA LEU A 50 -16.07 -4.45 -6.83
C LEU A 50 -14.81 -4.66 -5.99
N ASP A 51 -13.69 -5.00 -6.64
CA ASP A 51 -12.38 -5.21 -6.02
C ASP A 51 -11.28 -5.26 -7.09
N HIS A 52 -10.04 -4.92 -6.71
CA HIS A 52 -8.84 -5.19 -7.48
C HIS A 52 -7.94 -6.14 -6.69
N VAL A 53 -7.83 -7.37 -7.20
CA VAL A 53 -7.10 -8.45 -6.57
C VAL A 53 -5.72 -8.61 -7.22
N ILE A 54 -4.66 -8.49 -6.42
CA ILE A 54 -3.28 -8.72 -6.84
C ILE A 54 -2.89 -10.15 -6.46
N LEU A 55 -2.46 -10.94 -7.45
CA LEU A 55 -2.06 -12.34 -7.26
C LEU A 55 -0.55 -12.43 -6.99
N GLY A 56 -0.19 -13.24 -6.00
CA GLY A 56 1.19 -13.61 -5.66
C GLY A 56 1.40 -15.13 -5.73
N ASP A 57 2.50 -15.61 -5.16
CA ASP A 57 2.80 -17.05 -5.14
C ASP A 57 1.95 -17.75 -4.07
N GLY A 58 0.88 -18.41 -4.51
CA GLY A 58 -0.06 -19.13 -3.63
C GLY A 58 -0.89 -18.23 -2.71
N ASN A 59 -0.88 -16.91 -2.91
CA ASN A 59 -1.64 -15.95 -2.13
C ASN A 59 -2.19 -14.82 -2.99
N PHE A 60 -3.11 -14.02 -2.45
CA PHE A 60 -3.66 -12.83 -3.09
C PHE A 60 -3.80 -11.68 -2.09
N LEU A 61 -3.94 -10.47 -2.61
CA LEU A 61 -4.25 -9.27 -1.86
C LEU A 61 -5.47 -8.60 -2.49
N SER A 62 -6.54 -8.43 -1.71
CA SER A 62 -7.68 -7.58 -2.07
C SER A 62 -7.34 -6.13 -1.72
N MET A 63 -7.29 -5.26 -2.72
CA MET A 63 -7.03 -3.84 -2.49
C MET A 63 -8.19 -3.19 -1.72
N LYS A 64 -9.43 -3.69 -1.89
CA LYS A 64 -10.58 -3.26 -1.09
C LYS A 64 -10.44 -3.62 0.39
N GLU A 65 -10.06 -4.85 0.71
CA GLU A 65 -9.86 -5.28 2.12
C GLU A 65 -8.71 -4.54 2.80
N GLN A 66 -7.71 -4.09 2.03
CA GLN A 66 -6.60 -3.27 2.52
C GLN A 66 -6.96 -1.77 2.67
N GLY A 67 -8.17 -1.35 2.28
CA GLY A 67 -8.60 0.05 2.34
C GLY A 67 -7.88 0.97 1.34
N LEU A 68 -7.44 0.42 0.21
CA LEU A 68 -6.74 1.14 -0.86
C LEU A 68 -7.67 1.57 -2.00
N MET A 69 -8.98 1.35 -1.87
CA MET A 69 -10.01 1.63 -2.88
C MET A 69 -11.24 2.30 -2.25
#